data_AF-A0A7X7H209-F1
#
_entry.id   AF-A0A7X7H209-F1
#
_cell.length_a   1.000
_cell.length_b   1.000
_cell.length_c   1.000
_cell.angle_alpha   90.00
_cell.angle_beta   90.00
_cell.angle_gamma   90.00
#
_symmetry.space_group_name_H-M   'P 1'
#
loop_
_entity.id
_entity.type
_entity.pdbx_description
1 polymer ?
#
loop_
_entity_poly.entity_id
_entity_poly.type
_entity_poly.pdbx_seq_one_letter_code
_entity_poly.pdbx_strand_id
1 'polypeptide(L)'
;MTNISEKKNNITERIHRMRNRMITNQPTELLPERALLVTEAYKEYAAEPPVLKRAYAFRKILQNMTIFIDEDELFVGHNSPKPRSPIACPELGARWILADIDNFATRPADSIGITEANKAILKECLE
;
A
#
# COMPACT_ATOMS: atom_id res chain seq x y z
N MET A 1 1.72 26.44 34.61
CA MET A 1 2.24 25.18 34.03
C MET A 1 1.05 24.30 33.74
N THR A 2 0.62 24.21 32.48
CA THR A 2 -0.57 23.42 32.09
C THR A 2 -0.27 21.94 32.22
N ASN A 3 -1.19 21.22 32.87
CA ASN A 3 -1.00 19.82 33.25
C ASN A 3 -0.98 18.94 31.98
N ILE A 4 -0.02 18.01 31.86
CA ILE A 4 0.13 17.14 30.66
C ILE A 4 -1.14 16.32 30.40
N SER A 5 -1.89 16.02 31.46
CA SER A 5 -3.22 15.40 31.43
C SER A 5 -4.25 16.20 30.61
N GLU A 6 -4.30 17.54 30.77
CA GLU A 6 -5.28 18.39 30.08
C GLU A 6 -4.99 18.50 28.57
N LYS A 7 -3.72 18.43 28.16
CA LYS A 7 -3.33 18.39 26.74
C LYS A 7 -3.79 17.12 26.02
N LYS A 8 -3.96 16.01 26.74
CA LYS A 8 -4.35 14.71 26.15
C LYS A 8 -5.79 14.71 25.60
N ASN A 9 -6.65 15.58 26.15
CA ASN A 9 -8.08 15.63 25.80
C ASN A 9 -8.44 16.68 24.73
N ASN A 10 -7.48 17.43 24.20
CA ASN A 10 -7.75 18.44 23.18
C ASN A 10 -7.25 17.99 21.80
N ILE A 11 -7.70 16.81 21.38
CA ILE A 11 -7.53 16.38 19.99
C ILE A 11 -8.44 17.27 19.14
N THR A 12 -7.86 17.99 18.18
CA THR A 12 -8.65 18.87 17.31
C THR A 12 -9.65 18.05 16.49
N GLU A 13 -10.82 18.61 16.19
CA GLU A 13 -11.83 18.01 15.31
C GLU A 13 -11.25 17.43 14.00
N ARG A 14 -10.24 18.10 13.44
CA ARG A 14 -9.48 17.64 12.27
C ARG A 14 -8.94 16.21 12.44
N ILE A 15 -8.27 15.96 13.56
CA ILE A 15 -7.66 14.65 13.87
C ILE A 15 -8.73 13.59 14.14
N HIS A 16 -9.86 13.97 14.75
CA HIS A 16 -11.00 13.07 14.92
C HIS A 16 -11.57 12.62 13.58
N ARG A 17 -11.78 13.54 12.62
CA ARG A 17 -12.23 13.19 11.27
C ARG A 17 -11.26 12.29 10.53
N MET A 18 -9.96 12.63 10.54
CA MET A 18 -8.91 11.81 9.92
C MET A 18 -8.87 10.40 10.51
N ARG A 19 -8.92 10.28 11.84
CA ARG A 19 -8.94 8.97 12.53
C ARG A 19 -10.14 8.14 12.12
N ASN A 20 -11.33 8.74 12.09
CA ASN A 20 -12.56 8.04 11.72
C ASN A 20 -12.52 7.55 10.26
N ARG A 21 -12.01 8.38 9.33
CA ARG A 21 -11.80 7.94 7.94
C ARG A 21 -10.81 6.79 7.84
N MET A 22 -9.63 6.92 8.45
CA MET A 22 -8.53 5.96 8.30
C MET A 22 -8.76 4.62 9.00
N ILE A 23 -9.41 4.61 10.17
CA ILE A 23 -9.56 3.41 11.01
C ILE A 23 -10.93 2.76 10.85
N THR A 24 -11.99 3.56 10.81
CA THR A 24 -13.37 3.05 10.98
C THR A 24 -14.08 2.85 9.65
N ASN A 25 -13.84 3.71 8.67
CA ASN A 25 -14.74 3.85 7.52
C ASN A 25 -14.17 3.35 6.18
N GLN A 26 -12.89 2.96 6.13
CA GLN A 26 -12.24 2.59 4.87
C GLN A 26 -11.95 1.08 4.82
N PRO A 27 -12.48 0.35 3.81
CA PRO A 27 -12.07 -1.03 3.59
C PRO A 27 -10.59 -1.07 3.20
N THR A 28 -9.90 -2.08 3.71
CA THR A 28 -8.47 -2.29 3.45
C THR A 28 -8.33 -3.40 2.45
N GLU A 29 -7.59 -3.14 1.37
CA GLU A 29 -7.45 -4.07 0.26
C GLU A 29 -5.98 -4.23 -0.16
N LEU A 30 -5.59 -5.42 -0.61
CA LEU A 30 -4.29 -5.61 -1.25
C LEU A 30 -4.28 -4.97 -2.64
N LEU A 31 -3.30 -4.11 -2.90
CA LEU A 31 -3.21 -3.35 -4.14
C LEU A 31 -2.04 -3.82 -5.05
N PRO A 32 -2.30 -4.01 -6.36
CA PRO A 32 -1.32 -4.59 -7.28
C PRO A 32 -0.39 -3.56 -7.94
N GLU A 33 -0.73 -2.27 -7.90
CA GLU A 33 -0.08 -1.23 -8.70
C GLU A 33 1.45 -1.24 -8.60
N ARG A 34 1.99 -1.32 -7.38
CA ARG A 34 3.43 -1.39 -7.19
C ARG A 34 4.04 -2.67 -7.77
N ALA A 35 3.38 -3.82 -7.59
CA ALA A 35 3.87 -5.08 -8.13
C ALA A 35 3.95 -5.02 -9.66
N LEU A 36 2.94 -4.45 -10.31
CA LEU A 36 2.94 -4.20 -11.74
C LEU A 36 4.14 -3.34 -12.17
N LEU A 37 4.34 -2.18 -11.54
CA LEU A 37 5.46 -1.28 -11.88
C LEU A 37 6.83 -1.93 -11.67
N VAL A 38 7.00 -2.72 -10.61
CA VAL A 38 8.25 -3.46 -10.34
C VAL A 38 8.48 -4.53 -11.40
N THR A 39 7.46 -5.34 -11.69
CA THR A 39 7.55 -6.41 -12.68
C THR A 39 7.85 -5.84 -14.08
N GLU A 40 7.20 -4.74 -14.46
CA GLU A 40 7.51 -4.04 -15.71
C GLU A 40 8.96 -3.54 -15.76
N ALA A 41 9.44 -2.87 -14.71
CA ALA A 41 10.82 -2.41 -14.67
C ALA A 41 11.82 -3.58 -14.77
N TYR A 42 11.54 -4.69 -14.09
CA TYR A 42 12.43 -5.86 -14.14
C TYR A 42 12.46 -6.52 -15.52
N LYS A 43 11.34 -6.49 -16.26
CA LYS A 43 11.25 -6.92 -17.66
C LYS A 43 12.00 -5.97 -18.59
N GLU A 44 11.79 -4.66 -18.46
CA GLU A 44 12.41 -3.61 -19.27
C GLU A 44 13.93 -3.58 -19.12
N TYR A 45 14.43 -3.74 -17.89
CA TYR A 45 15.85 -3.69 -17.55
C TYR A 45 16.44 -5.08 -17.30
N ALA A 46 15.94 -6.13 -17.98
CA ALA A 46 16.33 -7.53 -17.74
C ALA A 46 17.84 -7.81 -17.90
N ALA A 47 18.54 -7.06 -18.75
CA ALA A 47 19.99 -7.20 -18.98
C ALA A 47 20.86 -6.52 -17.90
N GLU A 48 20.27 -5.65 -17.08
CA GLU A 48 21.01 -4.85 -16.11
C GLU A 48 21.41 -5.65 -14.86
N PRO A 49 22.50 -5.28 -14.16
CA PRO A 49 22.87 -5.87 -12.89
C PRO A 49 21.78 -5.61 -11.83
N PRO A 50 21.66 -6.47 -10.80
CA PRO A 50 20.58 -6.38 -9.81
C PRO A 50 20.43 -5.03 -9.11
N VAL A 51 21.55 -4.31 -8.87
CA VAL A 51 21.52 -2.99 -8.24
C VAL A 51 20.84 -1.94 -9.13
N LEU A 52 21.09 -1.99 -10.44
CA LEU A 52 20.50 -1.06 -11.40
C LEU A 52 19.03 -1.40 -11.64
N LYS A 53 18.66 -2.68 -11.74
CA LYS A 53 17.25 -3.10 -11.78
C LYS A 53 16.43 -2.52 -10.64
N ARG A 54 16.95 -2.58 -9.41
CA ARG A 54 16.30 -2.00 -8.23
C ARG A 54 16.21 -0.47 -8.31
N ALA A 55 17.26 0.19 -8.77
CA ALA A 55 17.25 1.65 -8.96
C ALA A 55 16.21 2.09 -10.00
N TYR A 56 16.13 1.38 -11.13
CA TYR A 56 15.14 1.65 -12.17
C TYR A 56 13.72 1.33 -11.72
N ALA A 57 13.50 0.22 -11.00
CA ALA A 57 12.19 -0.08 -10.42
C ALA A 57 11.76 0.98 -9.42
N PHE A 58 12.66 1.43 -8.54
CA PHE A 58 12.38 2.52 -7.59
C PHE A 58 12.01 3.82 -8.32
N ARG A 59 12.78 4.19 -9.35
CA ARG A 59 12.46 5.34 -10.21
C ARG A 59 11.08 5.19 -10.86
N LYS A 60 10.77 4.02 -11.44
CA LYS A 60 9.49 3.76 -12.11
C LYS A 60 8.32 3.86 -11.13
N ILE A 61 8.47 3.35 -9.90
CA ILE A 61 7.49 3.52 -8.83
C ILE A 61 7.25 5.00 -8.55
N LEU A 62 8.30 5.76 -8.23
CA LEU A 62 8.16 7.17 -7.86
C LEU A 62 7.58 8.05 -8.98
N GLN A 63 7.78 7.67 -10.24
CA GLN A 63 7.29 8.44 -11.39
C GLN A 63 5.84 8.13 -11.78
N ASN A 64 5.35 6.92 -11.49
CA ASN A 64 4.08 6.43 -12.05
C ASN A 64 3.05 6.01 -11.00
N MET A 65 3.46 5.81 -9.74
CA MET A 65 2.54 5.39 -8.69
C MET A 65 1.51 6.48 -8.38
N THR A 66 0.27 6.07 -8.24
CA THR A 66 -0.87 6.93 -7.95
C THR A 66 -0.68 7.63 -6.62
N ILE A 67 -0.72 8.97 -6.64
CA ILE A 67 -0.62 9.81 -5.45
C ILE A 67 -2.01 9.91 -4.81
N PHE A 68 -2.08 9.62 -3.51
CA PHE A 68 -3.26 9.84 -2.68
C PHE A 68 -2.95 10.90 -1.63
N ILE A 69 -3.88 11.84 -1.47
CA ILE A 69 -3.90 12.87 -0.43
C ILE A 69 -5.29 12.83 0.17
N ASP A 70 -5.40 12.51 1.45
CA ASP A 70 -6.69 12.47 2.14
C ASP A 70 -7.12 13.88 2.57
N GLU A 71 -8.41 14.05 2.80
CA GLU A 71 -8.95 15.27 3.35
C GLU A 71 -8.32 15.55 4.73
N ASP A 72 -8.18 16.83 5.10
CA ASP A 72 -7.61 17.31 6.37
C ASP A 72 -6.09 17.03 6.57
N GLU A 73 -5.39 16.43 5.60
CA GLU A 73 -3.95 16.16 5.71
C GLU A 73 -3.11 17.44 5.60
N LEU A 74 -2.22 17.62 6.59
CA LEU A 74 -1.17 18.64 6.55
C LEU A 74 0.18 18.07 6.11
N PHE A 75 0.43 16.82 6.48
CA PHE A 75 1.58 16.04 6.04
C PHE A 75 1.04 14.96 5.12
N VAL A 76 1.47 15.01 3.86
CA VAL A 76 1.02 14.10 2.80
C VAL A 76 2.12 13.10 2.48
N GLY A 77 1.74 11.96 1.91
CA GLY A 77 2.67 10.93 1.48
C GLY A 77 2.16 9.56 1.88
N HIS A 78 1.40 8.95 0.98
CA HIS A 78 0.95 7.57 1.12
C HIS A 78 1.74 6.65 0.21
N ASN A 79 2.02 5.45 0.68
CA ASN A 79 2.65 4.38 -0.10
C ASN A 79 1.63 3.55 -0.89
N SER A 80 0.38 4.01 -0.97
CA SER A 80 -0.76 3.32 -1.55
C SER A 80 -1.79 4.36 -2.01
N PRO A 81 -2.53 4.11 -3.11
CA PRO A 81 -3.61 5.01 -3.54
C PRO A 81 -4.87 4.94 -2.66
N LYS A 82 -4.92 4.04 -1.68
CA LYS A 82 -6.00 3.93 -0.70
C LYS A 82 -5.46 3.95 0.73
N PRO A 83 -6.17 4.57 1.69
CA PRO A 83 -5.73 4.59 3.08
C PRO A 83 -5.70 3.18 3.67
N ARG A 84 -4.73 2.93 4.56
CA ARG A 84 -4.51 1.66 5.28
C ARG A 84 -4.30 0.42 4.37
N SER A 85 -4.27 0.58 3.05
CA SER A 85 -4.22 -0.53 2.10
C SER A 85 -2.79 -1.00 1.84
N PRO A 86 -2.48 -2.29 2.02
CA PRO A 86 -1.15 -2.82 1.76
C PRO A 86 -0.86 -2.90 0.25
N ILE A 87 0.42 -2.76 -0.07
CA ILE A 87 0.97 -2.91 -1.42
C ILE A 87 1.70 -4.25 -1.55
N ALA A 88 1.61 -4.88 -2.71
CA ALA A 88 2.42 -6.05 -3.02
C ALA A 88 3.85 -5.63 -3.43
N CYS A 89 4.85 -6.22 -2.76
CA CYS A 89 6.28 -5.96 -3.00
C CYS A 89 7.00 -7.23 -3.51
N PRO A 90 6.84 -7.58 -4.80
CA PRO A 90 7.34 -8.84 -5.36
C PRO A 90 8.83 -9.07 -5.16
N GLU A 91 9.62 -8.01 -5.17
CA GLU A 91 11.08 -8.06 -5.02
C GLU A 91 11.54 -8.49 -3.61
N LEU A 92 10.64 -8.49 -2.63
CA LEU A 92 10.87 -9.00 -1.28
C LEU A 92 10.35 -10.44 -1.09
N GLY A 93 9.56 -10.94 -2.04
CA GLY A 93 8.99 -12.28 -2.02
C GLY A 93 7.51 -12.27 -2.41
N ALA A 94 7.17 -13.03 -3.46
CA ALA A 94 5.83 -13.10 -4.03
C ALA A 94 5.09 -14.43 -3.77
N ARG A 95 5.82 -15.51 -3.47
CA ARG A 95 5.25 -16.87 -3.37
C ARG A 95 4.13 -16.99 -2.35
N TRP A 96 4.28 -16.37 -1.19
CA TRP A 96 3.27 -16.39 -0.13
C TRP A 96 2.02 -15.60 -0.50
N ILE A 97 2.16 -14.53 -1.31
CA ILE A 97 1.02 -13.73 -1.80
C ILE A 97 0.15 -14.61 -2.68
N LEU A 98 0.77 -15.37 -3.59
CA LEU A 98 0.07 -16.29 -4.48
C LEU A 98 -0.58 -17.46 -3.72
N ALA A 99 0.12 -18.03 -2.74
CA ALA A 99 -0.40 -19.14 -1.94
C ALA A 99 -1.67 -18.77 -1.15
N ASP A 100 -1.73 -17.53 -0.66
CA ASP A 100 -2.83 -17.07 0.20
C ASP A 100 -3.82 -16.16 -0.51
N ILE A 101 -3.72 -16.02 -1.84
CA ILE A 101 -4.46 -14.99 -2.59
C ILE A 101 -5.98 -15.12 -2.48
N ASP A 102 -6.46 -16.34 -2.26
CA ASP A 102 -7.88 -16.65 -2.09
C ASP A 102 -8.33 -16.62 -0.61
N ASN A 103 -7.39 -16.50 0.34
CA ASN A 103 -7.65 -16.62 1.76
C ASN A 103 -7.49 -15.30 2.55
N PHE A 104 -7.00 -14.22 1.91
CA PHE A 104 -6.74 -12.93 2.59
C PHE A 104 -7.93 -12.39 3.40
N ALA A 105 -9.15 -12.52 2.89
CA ALA A 105 -10.35 -12.00 3.52
C ALA A 105 -10.82 -12.82 4.74
N THR A 106 -10.41 -14.09 4.83
CA THR A 106 -10.87 -15.04 5.87
C THR A 106 -9.79 -15.34 6.91
N ARG A 107 -8.65 -14.64 6.86
CA ARG A 107 -7.57 -14.83 7.84
C ARG A 107 -8.03 -14.51 9.26
N PRO A 108 -7.55 -15.27 10.27
CA PRO A 108 -7.89 -15.02 11.68
C PRO A 108 -7.28 -13.72 12.22
N ALA A 109 -6.22 -13.24 11.60
CA ALA A 109 -5.55 -11.98 11.93
C ALA A 109 -5.19 -11.24 10.64
N ASP A 110 -5.20 -9.91 10.71
CA ASP A 110 -4.85 -9.01 9.59
C ASP A 110 -5.60 -9.37 8.29
N SER A 111 -6.90 -9.62 8.40
CA SER A 111 -7.76 -9.86 7.25
C SER A 111 -7.87 -8.59 6.40
N ILE A 112 -7.68 -8.77 5.10
CA ILE A 112 -7.74 -7.70 4.11
C ILE A 112 -8.57 -8.16 2.91
N GLY A 113 -9.25 -7.22 2.27
CA GLY A 113 -9.96 -7.45 1.04
C GLY A 113 -9.00 -7.64 -0.15
N ILE A 114 -9.52 -8.24 -1.20
CA ILE A 114 -8.92 -8.24 -2.52
C ILE A 114 -10.06 -8.34 -3.54
N THR A 115 -10.09 -7.45 -4.51
CA THR A 115 -11.06 -7.55 -5.61
C THR A 115 -10.61 -8.62 -6.59
N GLU A 116 -11.54 -9.25 -7.31
CA GLU A 116 -11.19 -10.23 -8.34
C GLU A 116 -10.32 -9.63 -9.45
N ALA A 117 -10.51 -8.34 -9.77
CA ALA A 117 -9.64 -7.60 -10.69
C ALA A 117 -8.19 -7.48 -10.16
N ASN A 118 -8.01 -7.06 -8.90
CA ASN A 118 -6.68 -6.97 -8.31
C ASN A 118 -6.02 -8.34 -8.17
N LYS A 119 -6.81 -9.38 -7.85
CA LYS A 119 -6.35 -10.77 -7.80
C LYS A 119 -5.80 -11.23 -9.15
N ALA A 120 -6.52 -10.95 -10.24
CA ALA A 120 -6.07 -11.32 -11.58
C ALA A 120 -4.73 -10.63 -11.94
N ILE A 121 -4.60 -9.32 -11.67
CA ILE A 121 -3.36 -8.57 -11.91
C ILE A 121 -2.20 -9.16 -11.09
N LEU A 122 -2.43 -9.48 -9.81
CA LEU A 122 -1.40 -10.09 -8.97
C LEU A 122 -0.99 -11.48 -9.47
N LYS A 123 -1.91 -12.32 -9.92
CA LYS A 123 -1.55 -13.63 -10.49
C LYS A 123 -0.66 -13.47 -11.73
N GLU A 124 -1.04 -12.57 -12.64
CA GLU A 124 -0.25 -12.30 -13.84
C GLU A 124 1.14 -11.71 -13.55
N CYS A 125 1.24 -10.80 -12.58
CA CYS A 125 2.49 -10.09 -12.30
C CYS A 125 3.50 -10.90 -11.46
N LEU A 126 3.02 -11.92 -10.74
CA LEU A 126 3.79 -12.64 -9.72
C LEU A 126 4.14 -14.08 -10.10
N GLU A 127 3.55 -14.64 -11.15
CA GLU A 127 3.96 -15.92 -11.78
C GLU A 127 5.34 -15.82 -12.45
#